data_AF-A0A2U2JAS0-F1
#
_entry.id   AF-A0A2U2JAS0-F1
#
_cell.length_a   1.000
_cell.length_b   1.000
_cell.length_c   1.000
_cell.angle_alpha   90.00
_cell.angle_beta   90.00
_cell.angle_gamma   90.00
#
_symmetry.space_group_name_H-M   'P 1'
#
loop_
_entity.id
_entity.type
_entity.pdbx_description
1 polymer ?
#
loop_
_entity_poly.entity_id
_entity_poly.type
_entity_poly.pdbx_seq_one_letter_code
_entity_poly.pdbx_strand_id
1 'polypeptide(L)'
;MAFIGKNVESTKTENKKMKNILLGLTIILFAGCEGKPGAIGETGATGLNSLVNITNQLPNENCENGGIKIDVGIDNNVNGTLDSNEILNTSYVCNGVDGNTSLTSVTTEAAGNNCDNGGVKIDSGIDANKNGVLDNNEITATAYICNGIDGINSLTKITNEAAGVNCETGGVKIDSGVDTNGNGILEDSEIVATAYACNGLDGNISLVNVTDEIAGENCENGGVKIESGIDNNGNGSLDKDEVTVTRFICNGLDGGFDEQIRLSIFSGDSGFATKGPPIIWKEFIDFDKRNYIGVDSIVFIPRLKADRSNNAVTVELYDLTNDRVINNTKISTNSTEIVTIKSPNIFSDLPEEKINLGIQISSENFVCESCFTGFFTGPTYLMLYRSN
;
A
#
# COMPACT_ATOMS: atom_id res chain seq x y z
N MET A 1 -27.21 -29.50 -41.71
CA MET A 1 -27.35 -29.57 -43.18
C MET A 1 -26.62 -28.35 -43.73
N ALA A 2 -25.40 -28.41 -44.27
CA ALA A 2 -24.73 -29.39 -45.15
C ALA A 2 -25.07 -29.23 -46.64
N PHE A 3 -24.03 -29.33 -47.48
CA PHE A 3 -23.97 -29.25 -48.96
C PHE A 3 -24.11 -27.83 -49.54
N ILE A 4 -23.12 -27.24 -50.25
CA ILE A 4 -22.27 -27.65 -51.42
C ILE A 4 -22.91 -27.24 -52.76
N GLY A 5 -22.09 -26.60 -53.63
CA GLY A 5 -22.39 -26.23 -55.02
C GLY A 5 -21.76 -24.87 -55.33
N LYS A 6 -20.48 -24.72 -55.72
CA LYS A 6 -19.77 -25.28 -56.89
C LYS A 6 -20.44 -24.95 -58.23
N ASN A 7 -19.72 -24.15 -59.03
CA ASN A 7 -19.96 -23.82 -60.43
C ASN A 7 -20.40 -25.02 -61.27
N VAL A 8 -21.36 -24.81 -62.17
CA VAL A 8 -21.34 -25.39 -63.52
C VAL A 8 -21.76 -24.31 -64.51
N GLU A 9 -21.07 -24.29 -65.63
CA GLU A 9 -21.09 -23.29 -66.69
C GLU A 9 -22.02 -23.72 -67.84
N SER A 10 -22.35 -22.76 -68.70
CA SER A 10 -22.51 -22.94 -70.16
C SER A 10 -23.85 -23.36 -70.77
N THR A 11 -23.97 -22.91 -72.02
CA THR A 11 -24.98 -23.23 -73.06
C THR A 11 -26.39 -22.63 -72.87
N LYS A 12 -27.09 -22.17 -73.92
CA LYS A 12 -26.78 -22.25 -75.36
C LYS A 12 -27.44 -21.11 -76.14
N THR A 13 -26.71 -20.57 -77.12
CA THR A 13 -27.28 -19.83 -78.25
C THR A 13 -28.24 -20.73 -79.02
N GLU A 14 -29.40 -20.22 -79.43
CA GLU A 14 -29.93 -20.60 -80.75
C GLU A 14 -30.83 -19.53 -81.35
N ASN A 15 -30.73 -19.40 -82.67
CA ASN A 15 -31.41 -18.36 -83.44
C ASN A 15 -31.93 -18.99 -84.74
N LYS A 16 -33.10 -18.51 -85.20
CA LYS A 16 -33.59 -18.59 -86.60
C LYS A 16 -34.35 -19.85 -87.07
N LYS A 17 -35.65 -19.58 -87.34
CA LYS A 17 -36.52 -20.10 -88.44
C LYS A 17 -36.50 -21.60 -88.78
N MET A 18 -37.67 -22.21 -88.59
CA MET A 18 -37.99 -23.57 -89.03
C MET A 18 -39.06 -23.58 -90.13
N LYS A 19 -38.69 -23.99 -91.35
CA LYS A 19 -39.35 -25.05 -92.17
C LYS A 19 -38.84 -25.04 -93.61
N ASN A 20 -38.12 -26.11 -93.96
CA ASN A 20 -38.21 -26.78 -95.26
C ASN A 20 -38.02 -28.28 -95.01
N ILE A 21 -38.72 -29.12 -95.78
CA ILE A 21 -38.75 -30.58 -95.63
C ILE A 21 -38.34 -31.19 -96.97
N LEU A 22 -37.31 -32.06 -96.99
CA LEU A 22 -37.44 -33.49 -97.37
C LEU A 22 -36.06 -34.22 -97.45
N LEU A 23 -35.86 -35.19 -96.54
CA LEU A 23 -35.19 -36.51 -96.64
C LEU A 23 -33.91 -36.77 -97.50
N GLY A 24 -32.86 -37.37 -96.89
CA GLY A 24 -31.72 -38.07 -97.56
C GLY A 24 -30.63 -38.64 -96.61
N LEU A 25 -30.12 -39.86 -96.84
CA LEU A 25 -29.28 -40.72 -95.93
C LEU A 25 -27.72 -40.51 -96.08
N THR A 26 -26.74 -41.04 -95.30
CA THR A 26 -26.63 -42.21 -94.38
C THR A 26 -25.49 -42.11 -93.30
N ILE A 27 -25.77 -42.61 -92.07
CA ILE A 27 -25.00 -43.31 -90.98
C ILE A 27 -23.42 -43.51 -91.02
N ILE A 28 -22.81 -43.61 -89.81
CA ILE A 28 -21.59 -44.37 -89.32
C ILE A 28 -20.35 -43.51 -88.90
N LEU A 29 -20.13 -43.17 -87.61
CA LEU A 29 -19.31 -43.82 -86.53
C LEU A 29 -17.84 -44.18 -86.89
N PHE A 30 -16.74 -43.56 -86.41
CA PHE A 30 -16.18 -43.19 -85.07
C PHE A 30 -15.30 -44.24 -84.35
N ALA A 31 -14.06 -43.84 -84.06
CA ALA A 31 -13.14 -44.34 -83.02
C ALA A 31 -12.34 -43.15 -82.44
N GLY A 32 -11.95 -43.17 -81.16
CA GLY A 32 -11.51 -41.98 -80.42
C GLY A 32 -10.05 -41.93 -79.94
N CYS A 33 -9.65 -40.78 -79.37
CA CYS A 33 -8.37 -40.50 -78.73
C CYS A 33 -8.58 -39.53 -77.54
N GLU A 34 -7.63 -39.47 -76.59
CA GLU A 34 -7.78 -38.83 -75.27
C GLU A 34 -7.72 -37.29 -75.30
N GLY A 35 -8.47 -36.63 -74.41
CA GLY A 35 -8.60 -35.17 -74.34
C GLY A 35 -7.68 -34.51 -73.30
N LYS A 36 -7.04 -33.39 -73.67
CA LYS A 36 -6.25 -32.53 -72.76
C LYS A 36 -7.11 -31.96 -71.62
N PRO A 37 -6.51 -31.67 -70.44
CA PRO A 37 -7.17 -30.87 -69.40
C PRO A 37 -7.69 -29.54 -69.94
N GLY A 38 -8.90 -29.15 -69.52
CA GLY A 38 -9.51 -27.88 -69.91
C GLY A 38 -8.71 -26.67 -69.42
N ALA A 39 -8.82 -25.55 -70.14
CA ALA A 39 -8.21 -24.30 -69.73
C ALA A 39 -8.81 -23.80 -68.40
N ILE A 40 -8.03 -23.01 -67.65
CA ILE A 40 -8.55 -22.26 -66.51
C ILE A 40 -9.60 -21.26 -67.05
N GLY A 41 -10.79 -21.25 -66.46
CA GLY A 41 -11.87 -20.33 -66.85
C GLY A 41 -11.47 -18.87 -66.64
N GLU A 42 -12.11 -17.97 -67.40
CA GLU A 42 -11.81 -16.54 -67.33
C GLU A 42 -12.10 -15.96 -65.94
N THR A 43 -11.28 -14.99 -65.51
CA THR A 43 -11.51 -14.25 -64.27
C THR A 43 -12.86 -13.53 -64.38
N GLY A 44 -13.75 -13.76 -63.41
CA GLY A 44 -15.04 -13.07 -63.34
C GLY A 44 -14.88 -11.55 -63.30
N ALA A 45 -15.85 -10.83 -63.85
CA ALA A 45 -15.82 -9.37 -63.90
C ALA A 45 -15.67 -8.75 -62.51
N THR A 46 -14.93 -7.64 -62.42
CA THR A 46 -14.82 -6.82 -61.21
C THR A 46 -16.19 -6.30 -60.79
N GLY A 47 -16.57 -6.55 -59.54
CA GLY A 47 -17.80 -6.01 -58.98
C GLY A 47 -17.74 -4.48 -58.82
N LEU A 48 -18.89 -3.83 -59.00
CA LEU A 48 -19.06 -2.40 -58.74
C LEU A 48 -19.12 -2.11 -57.23
N ASN A 49 -18.73 -0.91 -56.83
CA ASN A 49 -18.79 -0.50 -55.42
C ASN A 49 -20.21 -0.09 -55.03
N SER A 50 -20.65 -0.47 -53.82
CA SER A 50 -21.82 0.16 -53.21
C SER A 50 -21.37 1.27 -52.28
N LEU A 51 -21.98 2.45 -52.45
CA LEU A 51 -21.65 3.65 -51.70
C LEU A 51 -22.83 4.09 -50.82
N VAL A 52 -22.49 4.72 -49.69
CA VAL A 52 -23.43 5.35 -48.76
C VAL A 52 -23.03 6.80 -48.61
N ASN A 53 -23.97 7.73 -48.86
CA ASN A 53 -23.79 9.15 -48.62
C ASN A 53 -24.67 9.57 -47.43
N ILE A 54 -24.08 10.30 -46.47
CA ILE A 54 -24.75 10.73 -45.25
C ILE A 54 -24.70 12.25 -45.20
N THR A 55 -25.87 12.89 -45.15
CA THR A 55 -25.99 14.35 -45.16
C THR A 55 -26.97 14.83 -44.08
N ASN A 56 -26.78 16.06 -43.58
CA ASN A 56 -27.70 16.65 -42.62
C ASN A 56 -29.02 17.01 -43.30
N GLN A 57 -30.13 16.51 -42.76
CA GLN A 57 -31.47 16.86 -43.18
C GLN A 57 -31.95 18.06 -42.36
N LEU A 58 -32.25 19.18 -43.03
CA LEU A 58 -32.91 20.33 -42.41
C LEU A 58 -34.40 20.04 -42.13
N PRO A 59 -35.03 20.71 -41.15
CA PRO A 59 -36.48 20.67 -40.91
C PRO A 59 -37.32 20.76 -42.19
N ASN A 60 -38.09 19.71 -42.49
CA ASN A 60 -39.05 19.66 -43.60
C ASN A 60 -40.12 18.56 -43.39
N GLU A 61 -40.94 18.30 -44.41
CA GLU A 61 -41.98 17.26 -44.41
C GLU A 61 -41.47 15.82 -44.19
N ASN A 62 -40.18 15.54 -44.41
CA ASN A 62 -39.58 14.22 -44.18
C ASN A 62 -39.05 14.07 -42.75
N CYS A 63 -38.53 15.15 -42.15
CA CYS A 63 -38.17 15.23 -40.73
C CYS A 63 -38.49 16.61 -40.17
N GLU A 64 -39.54 16.72 -39.35
CA GLU A 64 -40.04 17.99 -38.81
C GLU A 64 -38.98 18.75 -37.98
N ASN A 65 -38.17 18.02 -37.18
CA ASN A 65 -37.07 18.59 -36.38
C ASN A 65 -35.69 18.44 -37.04
N GLY A 66 -35.66 18.18 -38.35
CA GLY A 66 -34.44 17.81 -39.07
C GLY A 66 -33.88 16.45 -38.62
N GLY A 67 -32.63 16.18 -39.00
CA GLY A 67 -31.96 14.91 -38.69
C GLY A 67 -30.87 14.58 -39.71
N ILE A 68 -30.82 13.32 -40.14
CA ILE A 68 -29.85 12.79 -41.10
C ILE A 68 -30.56 12.11 -42.26
N LYS A 69 -30.15 12.43 -43.49
CA LYS A 69 -30.52 11.74 -44.73
C LYS A 69 -29.40 10.78 -45.13
N ILE A 70 -29.76 9.54 -45.39
CA ILE A 70 -28.86 8.46 -45.79
C ILE A 70 -29.29 7.98 -47.18
N ASP A 71 -28.42 8.18 -48.17
CA ASP A 71 -28.61 7.68 -49.54
C ASP A 71 -27.68 6.48 -49.77
N VAL A 72 -28.20 5.42 -50.38
CA VAL A 72 -27.47 4.17 -50.66
C VAL A 72 -27.64 3.80 -52.12
N GLY A 73 -26.54 3.44 -52.78
CA GLY A 73 -26.57 3.05 -54.19
C GLY A 73 -25.35 2.26 -54.65
N ILE A 74 -25.19 2.16 -55.97
CA ILE A 74 -24.07 1.48 -56.64
C ILE A 74 -23.40 2.49 -57.56
N ASP A 75 -22.09 2.70 -57.39
CA ASP A 75 -21.24 3.50 -58.26
C ASP A 75 -21.10 2.76 -59.60
N ASN A 76 -21.93 3.14 -60.58
CA ASN A 76 -22.03 2.49 -61.89
C ASN A 76 -21.05 3.08 -62.89
N ASN A 77 -20.67 4.34 -62.72
CA ASN A 77 -19.69 5.01 -63.59
C ASN A 77 -18.23 4.87 -63.09
N VAL A 78 -18.04 4.33 -61.88
CA VAL A 78 -16.75 4.06 -61.22
C VAL A 78 -15.96 5.34 -60.95
N ASN A 79 -16.66 6.44 -60.60
CA ASN A 79 -16.03 7.73 -60.27
C ASN A 79 -15.69 7.88 -58.78
N GLY A 80 -16.12 6.97 -57.91
CA GLY A 80 -15.86 6.98 -56.48
C GLY A 80 -16.77 7.89 -55.65
N THR A 81 -17.85 8.42 -56.25
CA THR A 81 -18.87 9.24 -55.59
C THR A 81 -20.26 8.68 -55.91
N LEU A 82 -21.25 8.90 -55.03
CA LEU A 82 -22.62 8.43 -55.27
C LEU A 82 -23.41 9.52 -56.00
N ASP A 83 -23.55 9.38 -57.32
CA ASP A 83 -24.30 10.33 -58.13
C ASP A 83 -25.83 10.19 -57.93
N SER A 84 -26.58 11.26 -58.21
CA SER A 84 -28.03 11.31 -57.93
C SER A 84 -28.86 10.27 -58.70
N ASN A 85 -28.37 9.82 -59.86
CA ASN A 85 -28.96 8.77 -60.69
C ASN A 85 -28.54 7.34 -60.27
N GLU A 86 -27.69 7.21 -59.26
CA GLU A 86 -27.16 5.93 -58.76
C GLU A 86 -27.74 5.53 -57.39
N ILE A 87 -28.44 6.47 -56.73
CA ILE A 87 -29.17 6.25 -55.48
C ILE A 87 -30.31 5.25 -55.74
N LEU A 88 -30.25 4.12 -55.03
CA LEU A 88 -31.27 3.07 -55.07
C LEU A 88 -32.29 3.20 -53.93
N ASN A 89 -31.85 3.73 -52.78
CA ASN A 89 -32.71 3.95 -51.63
C ASN A 89 -32.28 5.18 -50.83
N THR A 90 -33.25 5.89 -50.26
CA THR A 90 -33.07 7.01 -49.34
C THR A 90 -33.78 6.69 -48.03
N SER A 91 -33.14 6.94 -46.91
CA SER A 91 -33.73 6.79 -45.58
C SER A 91 -33.42 7.98 -44.70
N TYR A 92 -34.34 8.30 -43.79
CA TYR A 92 -34.24 9.45 -42.91
C TYR A 92 -34.20 8.99 -41.44
N VAL A 93 -33.28 9.57 -40.67
CA VAL A 93 -33.20 9.42 -39.22
C VAL A 93 -33.50 10.79 -38.62
N CYS A 94 -34.74 10.99 -38.17
CA CYS A 94 -35.21 12.27 -37.68
C CYS A 94 -34.90 12.50 -36.21
N ASN A 95 -34.64 13.75 -35.84
CA ASN A 95 -34.51 14.17 -34.45
C ASN A 95 -35.87 14.14 -33.73
N GLY A 96 -35.83 13.83 -32.43
CA GLY A 96 -36.97 14.07 -31.54
C GLY A 96 -37.14 15.56 -31.22
N VAL A 97 -38.23 15.90 -30.53
CA VAL A 97 -38.40 17.21 -29.89
C VAL A 97 -37.62 17.21 -28.58
N ASP A 98 -36.92 18.30 -28.26
CA ASP A 98 -36.24 18.47 -26.97
C ASP A 98 -37.24 18.36 -25.81
N GLY A 99 -37.01 17.40 -24.90
CA GLY A 99 -37.79 17.27 -23.68
C GLY A 99 -37.63 18.48 -22.76
N ASN A 100 -38.69 18.83 -22.04
CA ASN A 100 -38.60 19.83 -20.97
C ASN A 100 -37.85 19.26 -19.76
N THR A 101 -37.12 20.12 -19.04
CA THR A 101 -36.36 19.74 -17.85
C THR A 101 -37.31 19.44 -16.69
N SER A 102 -37.10 18.32 -16.00
CA SER A 102 -37.74 18.08 -14.69
C SER A 102 -36.90 18.72 -13.60
N LEU A 103 -37.54 19.50 -12.72
CA LEU A 103 -36.91 20.18 -11.60
C LEU A 103 -37.47 19.67 -10.28
N THR A 104 -36.66 19.73 -9.24
CA THR A 104 -37.03 19.40 -7.86
C THR A 104 -36.55 20.50 -6.93
N SER A 105 -37.45 21.02 -6.11
CA SER A 105 -37.14 22.00 -5.06
C SER A 105 -37.23 21.33 -3.70
N VAL A 106 -36.29 21.66 -2.82
CA VAL A 106 -36.20 21.09 -1.47
C VAL A 106 -36.17 22.25 -0.47
N THR A 107 -37.15 22.30 0.41
CA THR A 107 -37.33 23.39 1.38
C THR A 107 -37.61 22.83 2.77
N THR A 108 -37.30 23.59 3.82
CA THR A 108 -37.60 23.18 5.20
C THR A 108 -39.10 23.24 5.46
N GLU A 109 -39.67 22.15 5.97
CA GLU A 109 -41.04 22.11 6.47
C GLU A 109 -41.06 22.44 7.96
N ALA A 110 -41.91 23.39 8.37
CA ALA A 110 -42.08 23.75 9.77
C ALA A 110 -42.93 22.72 10.52
N ALA A 111 -42.81 22.67 11.85
CA ALA A 111 -43.67 21.84 12.68
C ALA A 111 -45.16 22.24 12.52
N GLY A 112 -46.02 21.27 12.23
CA GLY A 112 -47.44 21.51 11.96
C GLY A 112 -48.12 20.33 11.25
N ASN A 113 -49.27 20.61 10.62
CA ASN A 113 -50.20 19.59 10.09
C ASN A 113 -49.60 18.54 9.13
N ASN A 114 -48.49 18.84 8.43
CA ASN A 114 -47.82 17.89 7.54
C ASN A 114 -46.78 17.02 8.28
N CYS A 115 -46.11 17.60 9.28
CA CYS A 115 -45.04 16.98 10.06
C CYS A 115 -44.99 17.57 11.48
N ASP A 116 -45.30 16.76 12.50
CA ASP A 116 -45.39 17.22 13.90
C ASP A 116 -44.09 17.85 14.43
N ASN A 117 -42.93 17.31 14.03
CA ASN A 117 -41.59 17.81 14.42
C ASN A 117 -40.89 18.61 13.30
N GLY A 118 -41.66 19.07 12.30
CA GLY A 118 -41.14 19.64 11.06
C GLY A 118 -40.36 18.62 10.23
N GLY A 119 -39.59 19.10 9.25
CA GLY A 119 -38.81 18.24 8.36
C GLY A 119 -38.45 18.93 7.05
N VAL A 120 -38.66 18.23 5.94
CA VAL A 120 -38.33 18.68 4.58
C VAL A 120 -39.52 18.49 3.65
N LYS A 121 -39.88 19.55 2.92
CA LYS A 121 -40.83 19.55 1.81
C LYS A 121 -40.07 19.44 0.49
N ILE A 122 -40.47 18.49 -0.34
CA ILE A 122 -39.91 18.23 -1.66
C ILE A 122 -41.00 18.44 -2.70
N ASP A 123 -40.83 19.44 -3.56
CA ASP A 123 -41.70 19.70 -4.70
C ASP A 123 -41.03 19.28 -5.99
N SER A 124 -41.77 18.68 -6.92
CA SER A 124 -41.24 18.31 -8.24
C SER A 124 -42.22 18.64 -9.37
N GLY A 125 -41.66 18.94 -10.54
CA GLY A 125 -42.42 19.41 -11.68
C GLY A 125 -41.59 19.50 -12.96
N ILE A 126 -42.22 20.01 -14.01
CA ILE A 126 -41.59 20.23 -15.32
C ILE A 126 -41.45 21.73 -15.52
N ASP A 127 -40.22 22.20 -15.75
CA ASP A 127 -39.93 23.56 -16.19
C ASP A 127 -40.55 23.76 -17.59
N ALA A 128 -41.76 24.30 -17.60
CA ALA A 128 -42.60 24.44 -18.78
C ALA A 128 -42.28 25.72 -19.53
N ASN A 129 -41.81 26.75 -18.81
CA ASN A 129 -41.45 28.05 -19.36
C ASN A 129 -39.95 28.18 -19.72
N LYS A 130 -39.13 27.19 -19.34
CA LYS A 130 -37.69 27.04 -19.59
C LYS A 130 -36.83 28.13 -18.93
N ASN A 131 -37.20 28.58 -17.72
CA ASN A 131 -36.44 29.58 -16.96
C ASN A 131 -35.38 28.97 -16.01
N GLY A 132 -35.36 27.65 -15.82
CA GLY A 132 -34.42 26.96 -14.92
C GLY A 132 -34.78 26.99 -13.44
N VAL A 133 -36.01 27.40 -13.08
CA VAL A 133 -36.56 27.47 -11.72
C VAL A 133 -37.89 26.72 -11.70
N LEU A 134 -38.18 25.98 -10.63
CA LEU A 134 -39.49 25.33 -10.48
C LEU A 134 -40.51 26.35 -9.96
N ASP A 135 -41.35 26.88 -10.84
CA ASP A 135 -42.41 27.82 -10.47
C ASP A 135 -43.58 27.10 -9.78
N ASN A 136 -44.32 27.79 -8.89
CA ASN A 136 -45.45 27.20 -8.13
C ASN A 136 -46.54 26.56 -9.02
N ASN A 137 -46.72 27.06 -10.24
CA ASN A 137 -47.70 26.54 -11.20
C ASN A 137 -47.20 25.31 -11.98
N GLU A 138 -45.92 24.97 -11.85
CA GLU A 138 -45.25 23.85 -12.54
C GLU A 138 -45.08 22.63 -11.63
N ILE A 139 -45.27 22.80 -10.31
CA ILE A 139 -45.27 21.73 -9.33
C ILE A 139 -46.43 20.76 -9.62
N THR A 140 -46.09 19.51 -9.89
CA THR A 140 -47.05 18.42 -10.14
C THR A 140 -47.12 17.41 -9.01
N ALA A 141 -46.11 17.36 -8.15
CA ALA A 141 -46.10 16.54 -6.94
C ALA A 141 -45.38 17.23 -5.78
N THR A 142 -45.88 16.99 -4.56
CA THR A 142 -45.27 17.42 -3.30
C THR A 142 -45.17 16.21 -2.37
N ALA A 143 -44.02 16.02 -1.74
CA ALA A 143 -43.79 15.02 -0.71
C ALA A 143 -43.19 15.68 0.56
N TYR A 144 -43.45 15.07 1.71
CA TYR A 144 -42.93 15.53 3.00
C TYR A 144 -42.11 14.40 3.64
N ILE A 145 -40.92 14.74 4.15
CA ILE A 145 -40.07 13.87 4.96
C ILE A 145 -40.03 14.49 6.35
N CYS A 146 -40.73 13.89 7.30
CA CYS A 146 -40.85 14.41 8.65
C CYS A 146 -39.69 13.94 9.55
N ASN A 147 -39.27 14.82 10.46
CA ASN A 147 -38.32 14.49 11.50
C ASN A 147 -38.94 13.53 12.54
N GLY A 148 -38.12 12.61 13.05
CA GLY A 148 -38.45 11.86 14.25
C GLY A 148 -38.47 12.75 15.50
N ILE A 149 -38.89 12.18 16.63
CA ILE A 149 -38.63 12.75 17.95
C ILE A 149 -37.17 12.43 18.28
N ASP A 150 -36.43 13.40 18.82
CA ASP A 150 -35.06 13.17 19.28
C ASP A 150 -35.01 12.06 20.34
N GLY A 151 -34.06 11.13 20.16
CA GLY A 151 -33.86 10.03 21.11
C GLY A 151 -33.28 10.53 22.42
N ILE A 152 -33.83 10.07 23.55
CA ILE A 152 -33.26 10.35 24.86
C ILE A 152 -31.95 9.57 25.02
N ASN A 153 -30.92 10.19 25.60
CA ASN A 153 -29.61 9.55 25.80
C ASN A 153 -29.73 8.33 26.74
N SER A 154 -29.10 7.21 26.38
CA SER A 154 -28.85 6.13 27.34
C SER A 154 -27.48 6.33 27.97
N LEU A 155 -27.45 6.29 29.30
CA LEU A 155 -26.24 6.49 30.09
C LEU A 155 -25.88 5.21 30.85
N THR A 156 -24.58 5.04 31.12
CA THR A 156 -24.03 3.96 31.95
C THR A 156 -23.12 4.56 33.02
N LYS A 157 -23.35 4.18 34.27
CA LYS A 157 -22.61 4.62 35.45
C LYS A 157 -21.88 3.40 36.04
N ILE A 158 -20.55 3.46 36.04
CA ILE A 158 -19.71 2.40 36.61
C ILE A 158 -19.16 2.89 37.94
N THR A 159 -19.36 2.10 38.99
CA THR A 159 -18.85 2.37 40.35
C THR A 159 -18.20 1.11 40.92
N ASN A 160 -17.24 1.27 41.84
CA ASN A 160 -16.62 0.12 42.49
C ASN A 160 -17.64 -0.58 43.40
N GLU A 161 -17.75 -1.90 43.27
CA GLU A 161 -18.56 -2.74 44.16
C GLU A 161 -17.64 -3.34 45.24
N ALA A 162 -18.01 -3.15 46.51
CA ALA A 162 -17.27 -3.70 47.63
C ALA A 162 -17.48 -5.22 47.75
N ALA A 163 -16.54 -5.91 48.40
CA ALA A 163 -16.69 -7.32 48.74
C ALA A 163 -17.96 -7.53 49.60
N GLY A 164 -18.86 -8.41 49.16
CA GLY A 164 -20.17 -8.57 49.78
C GLY A 164 -21.12 -9.47 48.99
N VAL A 165 -22.42 -9.28 49.19
CA VAL A 165 -23.49 -10.16 48.69
C VAL A 165 -23.56 -10.24 47.16
N ASN A 166 -23.19 -9.17 46.45
CA ASN A 166 -23.21 -9.14 44.98
C ASN A 166 -21.93 -9.74 44.37
N CYS A 167 -20.78 -9.54 45.03
CA CYS A 167 -19.47 -10.02 44.60
C CYS A 167 -18.60 -10.35 45.82
N GLU A 168 -18.25 -11.63 46.03
CA GLU A 168 -17.51 -12.08 47.22
C GLU A 168 -16.13 -11.42 47.39
N THR A 169 -15.45 -11.14 46.27
CA THR A 169 -14.12 -10.50 46.19
C THR A 169 -14.19 -9.04 45.72
N GLY A 170 -15.38 -8.44 45.73
CA GLY A 170 -15.66 -7.12 45.15
C GLY A 170 -15.62 -7.12 43.62
N GLY A 171 -15.66 -5.93 43.03
CA GLY A 171 -15.63 -5.77 41.57
C GLY A 171 -16.13 -4.39 41.14
N VAL A 172 -16.95 -4.35 40.09
CA VAL A 172 -17.65 -3.13 39.65
C VAL A 172 -19.16 -3.36 39.51
N LYS A 173 -19.92 -2.36 39.97
CA LYS A 173 -21.36 -2.20 39.73
C LYS A 173 -21.55 -1.33 38.49
N ILE A 174 -22.39 -1.80 37.58
CA ILE A 174 -22.67 -1.17 36.28
C ILE A 174 -24.17 -0.89 36.25
N ASP A 175 -24.54 0.37 36.42
CA ASP A 175 -25.93 0.83 36.27
C ASP A 175 -26.14 1.41 34.87
N SER A 176 -27.27 1.10 34.25
CA SER A 176 -27.66 1.67 32.95
C SER A 176 -29.11 2.14 32.96
N GLY A 177 -29.37 3.19 32.18
CA GLY A 177 -30.66 3.86 32.17
C GLY A 177 -30.81 4.88 31.04
N VAL A 178 -31.82 5.73 31.18
CA VAL A 178 -32.22 6.74 30.19
C VAL A 178 -32.33 8.08 30.88
N ASP A 179 -31.54 9.06 30.41
CA ASP A 179 -31.43 10.44 30.92
C ASP A 179 -32.72 11.22 30.66
N THR A 180 -33.73 10.95 31.46
CA THR A 180 -35.12 11.35 31.25
C THR A 180 -35.30 12.85 31.46
N ASN A 181 -34.41 13.48 32.22
CA ASN A 181 -34.41 14.93 32.43
C ASN A 181 -33.45 15.71 31.51
N GLY A 182 -32.52 15.02 30.82
CA GLY A 182 -31.64 15.59 29.80
C GLY A 182 -30.41 16.33 30.36
N ASN A 183 -29.97 16.03 31.59
CA ASN A 183 -28.85 16.73 32.23
C ASN A 183 -27.47 16.07 32.02
N GLY A 184 -27.43 14.89 31.39
CA GLY A 184 -26.20 14.16 31.09
C GLY A 184 -25.60 13.36 32.26
N ILE A 185 -26.34 13.17 33.37
CA ILE A 185 -25.90 12.43 34.56
C ILE A 185 -26.92 11.33 34.85
N LEU A 186 -26.49 10.06 34.92
CA LEU A 186 -27.40 8.97 35.29
C LEU A 186 -27.72 9.01 36.80
N GLU A 187 -28.96 9.35 37.11
CA GLU A 187 -29.49 9.43 38.46
C GLU A 187 -30.13 8.13 38.91
N ASP A 188 -30.24 7.91 40.23
CA ASP A 188 -30.73 6.65 40.77
C ASP A 188 -32.21 6.37 40.44
N SER A 189 -32.99 7.40 40.10
CA SER A 189 -34.37 7.30 39.59
C SER A 189 -34.48 6.91 38.11
N GLU A 190 -33.37 6.98 37.37
CA GLU A 190 -33.30 6.74 35.92
C GLU A 190 -32.69 5.38 35.57
N ILE A 191 -32.13 4.69 36.57
CA ILE A 191 -31.54 3.35 36.43
C ILE A 191 -32.65 2.35 36.08
N VAL A 192 -32.54 1.74 34.90
CA VAL A 192 -33.44 0.69 34.40
C VAL A 192 -32.85 -0.70 34.66
N ALA A 193 -31.53 -0.83 34.68
CA ALA A 193 -30.84 -2.09 34.96
C ALA A 193 -29.54 -1.88 35.76
N THR A 194 -29.22 -2.86 36.59
CA THR A 194 -27.96 -2.98 37.32
C THR A 194 -27.34 -4.33 37.03
N ALA A 195 -26.06 -4.35 36.69
CA ALA A 195 -25.24 -5.54 36.55
C ALA A 195 -23.99 -5.43 37.45
N TYR A 196 -23.41 -6.58 37.79
CA TYR A 196 -22.18 -6.67 38.56
C TYR A 196 -21.14 -7.47 37.78
N ALA A 197 -19.93 -6.95 37.66
CA ALA A 197 -18.78 -7.68 37.17
C ALA A 197 -17.80 -7.87 38.34
N CYS A 198 -17.82 -9.08 38.91
CA CYS A 198 -17.02 -9.44 40.06
C CYS A 198 -15.57 -9.75 39.68
N ASN A 199 -14.66 -9.50 40.60
CA ASN A 199 -13.27 -9.94 40.49
C ASN A 199 -13.22 -11.49 40.50
N GLY A 200 -12.26 -12.07 39.78
CA GLY A 200 -11.96 -13.49 39.92
C GLY A 200 -11.47 -13.80 41.33
N LEU A 201 -11.69 -15.04 41.79
CA LEU A 201 -11.14 -15.52 43.07
C LEU A 201 -9.59 -15.53 43.02
N ASP A 202 -9.06 -15.97 41.88
CA ASP A 202 -7.64 -16.19 41.64
C ASP A 202 -7.07 -15.06 40.79
N GLY A 203 -6.75 -13.93 41.43
CA GLY A 203 -5.92 -12.87 40.85
C GLY A 203 -4.43 -13.24 40.75
N ASN A 204 -4.11 -14.53 40.82
CA ASN A 204 -2.76 -15.04 40.98
C ASN A 204 -1.93 -14.78 39.72
N ILE A 205 -0.76 -14.19 39.91
CA ILE A 205 0.07 -13.73 38.80
C ILE A 205 0.81 -14.94 38.22
N SER A 206 0.66 -15.15 36.90
CA SER A 206 1.52 -16.10 36.18
C SER A 206 2.92 -15.50 36.06
N LEU A 207 3.87 -16.05 36.82
CA LEU A 207 5.24 -15.59 36.86
C LEU A 207 6.15 -16.51 36.03
N VAL A 208 7.21 -15.90 35.49
CA VAL A 208 8.28 -16.59 34.77
C VAL A 208 9.60 -16.16 35.40
N ASN A 209 10.38 -17.12 35.88
CA ASN A 209 11.75 -16.92 36.31
C ASN A 209 12.71 -17.43 35.24
N VAL A 210 13.81 -16.70 35.02
CA VAL A 210 14.82 -17.02 34.00
C VAL A 210 16.19 -16.92 34.66
N THR A 211 16.91 -18.04 34.67
CA THR A 211 18.24 -18.14 35.29
C THR A 211 19.19 -18.87 34.35
N ASP A 212 20.48 -18.57 34.44
CA ASP A 212 21.50 -19.29 33.66
C ASP A 212 21.56 -20.77 34.09
N GLU A 213 21.67 -21.67 33.11
CA GLU A 213 21.92 -23.10 33.32
C GLU A 213 23.40 -23.38 33.05
N ILE A 214 24.10 -23.89 34.07
CA ILE A 214 25.52 -24.26 33.95
C ILE A 214 25.70 -25.46 33.01
N ALA A 215 26.88 -25.57 32.41
CA ALA A 215 27.24 -26.74 31.62
C ALA A 215 27.18 -28.03 32.45
N GLY A 216 26.39 -29.01 32.00
CA GLY A 216 26.09 -30.21 32.77
C GLY A 216 25.03 -31.12 32.12
N GLU A 217 24.38 -31.95 32.94
CA GLU A 217 23.46 -33.01 32.47
C GLU A 217 22.22 -32.49 31.71
N ASN A 218 21.76 -31.26 32.00
CA ASN A 218 20.62 -30.65 31.30
C ASN A 218 21.03 -30.02 29.97
N CYS A 219 22.20 -29.39 29.92
CA CYS A 219 22.75 -28.71 28.75
C CYS A 219 24.29 -28.84 28.73
N GLU A 220 24.81 -29.58 27.75
CA GLU A 220 26.26 -29.90 27.65
C GLU A 220 27.16 -28.66 27.58
N ASN A 221 26.70 -27.59 26.91
CA ASN A 221 27.41 -26.30 26.76
C ASN A 221 26.77 -25.17 27.59
N GLY A 222 26.02 -25.53 28.64
CA GLY A 222 25.18 -24.60 29.40
C GLY A 222 24.03 -24.02 28.57
N GLY A 223 23.35 -23.02 29.12
CA GLY A 223 22.22 -22.38 28.46
C GLY A 223 21.39 -21.55 29.44
N VAL A 224 20.07 -21.54 29.24
CA VAL A 224 19.12 -20.82 30.07
C VAL A 224 18.03 -21.77 30.57
N LYS A 225 17.78 -21.72 31.88
CA LYS A 225 16.66 -22.38 32.55
C LYS A 225 15.50 -21.39 32.68
N ILE A 226 14.33 -21.79 32.23
CA ILE A 226 13.07 -21.03 32.31
C ILE A 226 12.11 -21.82 33.18
N GLU A 227 11.60 -21.19 34.23
CA GLU A 227 10.60 -21.74 35.13
C GLU A 227 9.34 -20.87 35.09
N SER A 228 8.16 -21.49 35.04
CA SER A 228 6.90 -20.76 35.08
C SER A 228 5.87 -21.42 35.98
N GLY A 229 5.06 -20.59 36.63
CA GLY A 229 4.04 -21.03 37.56
C GLY A 229 3.10 -19.89 37.96
N ILE A 230 2.24 -20.20 38.92
CA ILE A 230 1.22 -19.30 39.43
C ILE A 230 1.66 -18.91 40.84
N ASP A 231 1.85 -17.61 41.10
CA ASP A 231 2.11 -17.06 42.44
C ASP A 231 0.87 -17.33 43.32
N ASN A 232 0.91 -18.41 44.09
CA ASN A 232 -0.20 -18.91 44.89
C ASN A 232 -0.26 -18.24 46.25
N ASN A 233 0.84 -17.66 46.71
CA ASN A 233 0.92 -16.97 48.00
C ASN A 233 0.89 -15.43 47.89
N GLY A 234 0.96 -14.89 46.68
CA GLY A 234 0.80 -13.47 46.36
C GLY A 234 2.02 -12.60 46.70
N ASN A 235 3.22 -13.19 46.78
CA ASN A 235 4.43 -12.45 47.19
C ASN A 235 5.17 -11.75 46.04
N GLY A 236 4.75 -11.94 44.79
CA GLY A 236 5.34 -11.34 43.60
C GLY A 236 6.64 -12.01 43.11
N SER A 237 6.98 -13.19 43.66
CA SER A 237 8.10 -14.04 43.25
C SER A 237 7.60 -15.44 42.92
N LEU A 238 8.31 -16.18 42.06
CA LEU A 238 7.96 -17.57 41.75
C LEU A 238 8.68 -18.50 42.73
N ASP A 239 7.97 -18.97 43.76
CA ASP A 239 8.55 -19.89 44.74
C ASP A 239 8.72 -21.31 44.16
N LYS A 240 9.63 -22.08 44.77
CA LYS A 240 9.98 -23.43 44.27
C LYS A 240 8.78 -24.39 44.18
N ASP A 241 7.85 -24.28 45.12
CA ASP A 241 6.65 -25.13 45.17
C ASP A 241 5.53 -24.64 44.23
N GLU A 242 5.72 -23.49 43.57
CA GLU A 242 4.79 -22.87 42.62
C GLU A 242 5.20 -23.10 41.16
N VAL A 243 6.45 -23.54 40.91
CA VAL A 243 6.94 -23.89 39.58
C VAL A 243 6.16 -25.08 39.02
N THR A 244 5.36 -24.82 37.98
CA THR A 244 4.56 -25.85 37.29
C THR A 244 5.26 -26.41 36.05
N VAL A 245 6.13 -25.61 35.43
CA VAL A 245 6.87 -25.97 34.22
C VAL A 245 8.32 -25.50 34.36
N THR A 246 9.26 -26.39 34.05
CA THR A 246 10.68 -26.07 33.86
C THR A 246 11.07 -26.43 32.42
N ARG A 247 11.80 -25.55 31.75
CA ARG A 247 12.33 -25.76 30.39
C ARG A 247 13.78 -25.28 30.33
N PHE A 248 14.61 -26.04 29.64
CA PHE A 248 15.98 -25.65 29.33
C PHE A 248 16.09 -25.25 27.85
N ILE A 249 16.84 -24.18 27.58
CA ILE A 249 17.27 -23.76 26.25
C ILE A 249 18.79 -23.87 26.24
N CYS A 250 19.32 -24.92 25.61
CA CYS A 250 20.75 -25.20 25.61
C CYS A 250 21.49 -24.47 24.50
N ASN A 251 22.73 -24.07 24.79
CA ASN A 251 23.63 -23.48 23.81
C ASN A 251 24.11 -24.52 22.78
N GLY A 252 24.25 -24.08 21.53
CA GLY A 252 25.00 -24.84 20.52
C GLY A 252 26.51 -24.81 20.81
N LEU A 253 27.28 -25.62 20.08
CA LEU A 253 28.74 -25.71 20.21
C LEU A 253 29.47 -24.36 20.04
N ASP A 254 28.88 -23.42 19.29
CA ASP A 254 29.42 -22.06 19.05
C ASP A 254 28.64 -20.97 19.81
N GLY A 255 27.84 -21.35 20.82
CA GLY A 255 26.90 -20.47 21.55
C GLY A 255 27.52 -19.48 22.54
N GLY A 256 28.78 -19.09 22.35
CA GLY A 256 29.46 -18.09 23.18
C GLY A 256 28.89 -16.69 22.93
N PHE A 257 27.94 -16.28 23.77
CA PHE A 257 27.55 -14.87 23.85
C PHE A 257 28.63 -14.09 24.60
N ASP A 258 29.57 -13.50 23.86
CA ASP A 258 30.36 -12.39 24.40
C ASP A 258 29.39 -11.29 24.82
N GLU A 259 29.41 -10.90 26.11
CA GLU A 259 28.64 -9.73 26.54
C GLU A 259 29.27 -8.47 25.94
N GLN A 260 28.54 -7.83 25.02
CA GLN A 260 29.02 -6.66 24.28
C GLN A 260 28.60 -5.36 24.96
N ILE A 261 29.58 -4.67 25.56
CA ILE A 261 29.39 -3.30 26.06
C ILE A 261 29.83 -2.33 24.97
N ARG A 262 28.92 -1.45 24.54
CA ARG A 262 29.18 -0.43 23.51
C ARG A 262 29.25 0.94 24.15
N LEU A 263 30.46 1.47 24.31
CA LEU A 263 30.68 2.86 24.74
C LEU A 263 30.78 3.76 23.51
N SER A 264 29.95 4.80 23.42
CA SER A 264 30.07 5.80 22.35
C SER A 264 31.18 6.78 22.72
N ILE A 265 32.32 6.73 22.02
CA ILE A 265 33.47 7.63 22.25
C ILE A 265 33.21 9.02 21.67
N PHE A 266 32.39 9.10 20.63
CA PHE A 266 31.88 10.35 20.08
C PHE A 266 30.43 10.17 19.69
N SER A 267 29.60 11.18 19.96
CA SER A 267 28.15 11.17 19.74
C SER A 267 27.67 12.24 18.76
N GLY A 268 28.47 13.27 18.49
CA GLY A 268 28.14 14.34 17.55
C GLY A 268 28.04 13.92 16.07
N ASP A 269 27.53 14.85 15.24
CA ASP A 269 27.22 14.58 13.83
C ASP A 269 28.47 14.34 12.96
N SER A 270 29.51 15.14 13.13
CA SER A 270 30.80 14.97 12.46
C SER A 270 31.91 15.80 13.10
N GLY A 271 33.16 15.33 12.96
CA GLY A 271 34.35 16.15 13.21
C GLY A 271 35.32 16.06 12.02
N PHE A 272 36.17 17.08 11.91
CA PHE A 272 37.02 17.30 10.74
C PHE A 272 38.52 17.29 11.07
N ALA A 273 39.32 16.95 10.06
CA ALA A 273 40.76 17.14 10.02
C ALA A 273 41.14 18.26 9.03
N THR A 274 42.20 18.98 9.35
CA THR A 274 42.93 19.86 8.43
C THR A 274 44.38 19.39 8.33
N LYS A 275 45.15 19.93 7.37
CA LYS A 275 46.60 19.69 7.32
C LYS A 275 47.30 20.52 8.40
N GLY A 276 47.77 19.87 9.47
CA GLY A 276 48.42 20.51 10.60
C GLY A 276 48.88 19.48 11.63
N PRO A 277 49.23 19.90 12.87
CA PRO A 277 49.30 18.96 13.99
C PRO A 277 47.93 18.26 14.16
N PRO A 278 47.89 17.00 14.62
CA PRO A 278 46.64 16.27 14.76
C PRO A 278 45.62 17.02 15.62
N ILE A 279 44.36 17.05 15.18
CA ILE A 279 43.27 17.70 15.93
C ILE A 279 42.73 16.68 16.94
N ILE A 280 42.72 17.08 18.21
CA ILE A 280 42.23 16.25 19.31
C ILE A 280 40.81 16.69 19.67
N TRP A 281 39.82 15.85 19.36
CA TRP A 281 38.41 16.03 19.72
C TRP A 281 38.16 15.52 21.14
N LYS A 282 37.60 16.40 21.98
CA LYS A 282 37.45 16.20 23.43
C LYS A 282 35.97 16.06 23.84
N GLU A 283 35.32 14.98 23.43
CA GLU A 283 34.16 14.48 24.18
C GLU A 283 34.72 13.73 25.41
N PHE A 284 34.68 14.36 26.59
CA PHE A 284 35.32 13.82 27.80
C PHE A 284 34.60 12.56 28.28
N ILE A 285 35.18 11.40 27.98
CA ILE A 285 34.70 10.13 28.51
C ILE A 285 35.65 9.63 29.57
N ASP A 286 35.14 9.65 30.80
CA ASP A 286 35.75 9.07 31.95
C ASP A 286 35.79 7.54 31.79
N PHE A 287 36.99 7.00 31.53
CA PHE A 287 37.21 5.59 31.23
C PHE A 287 38.28 4.98 32.13
N ASP A 288 37.95 3.84 32.73
CA ASP A 288 38.90 2.99 33.45
C ASP A 288 38.55 1.54 33.10
N LYS A 289 39.45 0.84 32.39
CA LYS A 289 39.18 -0.52 31.93
C LYS A 289 38.96 -1.50 33.10
N ARG A 290 39.49 -1.19 34.28
CA ARG A 290 39.39 -2.02 35.49
C ARG A 290 37.97 -2.06 36.07
N ASN A 291 37.09 -1.13 35.66
CA ASN A 291 35.67 -1.15 36.02
C ASN A 291 34.88 -2.23 35.24
N TYR A 292 35.45 -2.78 34.16
CA TYR A 292 34.80 -3.75 33.29
C TYR A 292 35.34 -5.17 33.57
N ILE A 293 34.94 -5.72 34.71
CA ILE A 293 35.42 -7.02 35.19
C ILE A 293 35.09 -8.13 34.17
N GLY A 294 36.10 -8.93 33.84
CA GLY A 294 36.01 -10.03 32.89
C GLY A 294 36.18 -9.65 31.41
N VAL A 295 36.19 -8.36 31.05
CA VAL A 295 36.53 -7.95 29.68
C VAL A 295 37.98 -8.33 29.36
N ASP A 296 38.16 -9.05 28.27
CA ASP A 296 39.44 -9.56 27.75
C ASP A 296 39.76 -9.00 26.36
N SER A 297 38.76 -8.46 25.66
CA SER A 297 38.92 -7.84 24.36
C SER A 297 38.23 -6.48 24.26
N ILE A 298 38.99 -5.49 23.81
CA ILE A 298 38.50 -4.13 23.57
C ILE A 298 38.88 -3.71 22.16
N VAL A 299 37.92 -3.18 21.40
CA VAL A 299 38.11 -2.80 20.00
C VAL A 299 37.59 -1.38 19.76
N PHE A 300 38.45 -0.53 19.20
CA PHE A 300 38.10 0.81 18.73
C PHE A 300 37.49 0.74 17.32
N ILE A 301 36.32 1.35 17.14
CA ILE A 301 35.53 1.28 15.90
C ILE A 301 35.09 2.69 15.46
N PRO A 302 35.98 3.44 14.77
CA PRO A 302 35.65 4.70 14.13
C PRO A 302 34.86 4.54 12.83
N ARG A 303 34.07 5.57 12.49
CA ARG A 303 33.39 5.74 11.20
C ARG A 303 34.02 6.89 10.42
N LEU A 304 34.68 6.59 9.31
CA LEU A 304 35.57 7.50 8.60
C LEU A 304 35.14 7.75 7.15
N LYS A 305 35.46 8.95 6.64
CA LYS A 305 35.29 9.34 5.24
C LYS A 305 36.35 10.38 4.85
N ALA A 306 37.05 10.15 3.75
CA ALA A 306 37.88 11.16 3.10
C ALA A 306 37.02 12.10 2.24
N ASP A 307 37.44 13.37 2.11
CA ASP A 307 36.84 14.28 1.11
C ASP A 307 37.10 13.76 -0.32
N ARG A 308 38.28 13.17 -0.55
CA ARG A 308 38.78 12.76 -1.88
C ARG A 308 39.61 11.50 -1.80
N SER A 309 39.55 10.67 -2.85
CA SER A 309 40.25 9.39 -2.94
C SER A 309 41.78 9.47 -2.96
N ASN A 310 42.35 10.65 -3.21
CA ASN A 310 43.79 10.93 -3.16
C ASN A 310 44.27 11.48 -1.81
N ASN A 311 43.41 11.52 -0.79
CA ASN A 311 43.75 11.95 0.56
C ASN A 311 43.39 10.86 1.56
N ALA A 312 44.34 10.50 2.43
CA ALA A 312 44.09 9.58 3.53
C ALA A 312 43.76 10.36 4.81
N VAL A 313 42.72 9.91 5.51
CA VAL A 313 42.29 10.38 6.82
C VAL A 313 42.67 9.33 7.85
N THR A 314 43.46 9.72 8.84
CA THR A 314 43.90 8.85 9.93
C THR A 314 43.24 9.27 11.23
N VAL A 315 42.77 8.29 11.99
CA VAL A 315 42.20 8.45 13.34
C VAL A 315 42.90 7.53 14.32
N GLU A 316 43.08 8.02 15.54
CA GLU A 316 43.73 7.34 16.65
C GLU A 316 42.95 7.64 17.94
N LEU A 317 42.92 6.68 18.88
CA LEU A 317 42.36 6.90 20.20
C LEU A 317 43.40 7.62 21.06
N TYR A 318 42.97 8.64 21.80
CA TYR A 318 43.86 9.54 22.53
C TYR A 318 43.53 9.55 24.02
N ASP A 319 44.57 9.46 24.85
CA ASP A 319 44.52 9.63 26.30
C ASP A 319 44.73 11.10 26.65
N LEU A 320 43.63 11.80 26.91
CA LEU A 320 43.61 13.22 27.27
C LEU A 320 44.15 13.50 28.67
N THR A 321 44.27 12.47 29.53
CA THR A 321 44.82 12.61 30.89
C THR A 321 46.35 12.63 30.84
N ASN A 322 46.97 11.82 29.99
CA ASN A 322 48.42 11.66 29.89
C ASN A 322 49.05 12.21 28.60
N ASP A 323 48.29 12.92 27.76
CA ASP A 323 48.74 13.58 26.52
C ASP A 323 49.45 12.61 25.54
N ARG A 324 48.87 11.43 25.32
CA ARG A 324 49.44 10.35 24.49
C ARG A 324 48.42 9.65 23.60
N VAL A 325 48.88 9.10 22.49
CA VAL A 325 48.11 8.17 21.63
C VAL A 325 48.10 6.78 22.26
N ILE A 326 46.96 6.08 22.20
CA ILE A 326 46.87 4.66 22.58
C ILE A 326 47.41 3.80 21.42
N ASN A 327 48.34 2.89 21.74
CA ASN A 327 48.95 2.00 20.76
C ASN A 327 47.92 1.13 20.03
N ASN A 328 48.24 0.70 18.81
CA ASN A 328 47.40 -0.16 17.96
C ASN A 328 46.00 0.41 17.59
N THR A 329 45.71 1.68 17.88
CA THR A 329 44.43 2.34 17.53
C THR A 329 44.44 3.12 16.21
N LYS A 330 45.57 3.15 15.50
CA LYS A 330 45.76 3.89 14.26
C LYS A 330 45.00 3.25 13.10
N ILE A 331 43.92 3.90 12.67
CA ILE A 331 43.08 3.50 11.54
C ILE A 331 43.15 4.57 10.46
N SER A 332 43.30 4.18 9.19
CA SER A 332 43.36 5.11 8.06
C SER A 332 42.48 4.67 6.90
N THR A 333 41.92 5.64 6.17
CA THR A 333 41.16 5.39 4.93
C THR A 333 41.29 6.56 3.94
N ASN A 334 41.26 6.23 2.65
CA ASN A 334 41.06 7.18 1.56
C ASN A 334 39.67 7.03 0.89
N SER A 335 38.75 6.29 1.50
CA SER A 335 37.40 6.10 0.96
C SER A 335 36.60 7.40 0.99
N THR A 336 36.01 7.79 -0.14
CA THR A 336 35.02 8.89 -0.22
C THR A 336 33.64 8.48 0.30
N GLU A 337 33.42 7.18 0.52
CA GLU A 337 32.26 6.62 1.22
C GLU A 337 32.55 6.39 2.70
N ILE A 338 31.49 6.41 3.53
CA ILE A 338 31.61 6.17 4.97
C ILE A 338 31.98 4.70 5.21
N VAL A 339 33.17 4.47 5.75
CA VAL A 339 33.65 3.15 6.15
C VAL A 339 33.67 3.01 7.67
N THR A 340 33.37 1.81 8.15
CA THR A 340 33.50 1.44 9.57
C THR A 340 34.61 0.41 9.66
N ILE A 341 35.71 0.75 10.32
CA ILE A 341 36.91 -0.09 10.41
C ILE A 341 37.17 -0.38 11.90
N LYS A 342 37.57 -1.62 12.21
CA LYS A 342 37.89 -2.04 13.57
C LYS A 342 39.41 -2.01 13.80
N SER A 343 39.86 -1.62 14.99
CA SER A 343 41.22 -1.90 15.46
C SER A 343 41.42 -3.41 15.73
N PRO A 344 42.67 -3.85 15.95
CA PRO A 344 42.96 -5.05 16.74
C PRO A 344 42.37 -4.96 18.16
N ASN A 345 42.49 -6.03 18.94
CA ASN A 345 42.26 -5.96 20.39
C ASN A 345 43.31 -5.04 21.04
N ILE A 346 42.85 -4.00 21.74
CA ILE A 346 43.67 -2.98 22.41
C ILE A 346 43.56 -3.04 23.94
N PHE A 347 42.97 -4.09 24.52
CA PHE A 347 42.82 -4.24 25.98
C PHE A 347 44.16 -4.13 26.73
N SER A 348 45.24 -4.67 26.16
CA SER A 348 46.61 -4.58 26.68
C SER A 348 47.30 -3.23 26.42
N ASP A 349 46.84 -2.46 25.43
CA ASP A 349 47.40 -1.16 25.05
C ASP A 349 46.78 0.00 25.87
N LEU A 350 45.57 -0.22 26.41
CA LEU A 350 44.92 0.69 27.34
C LEU A 350 45.58 0.62 28.73
N PRO A 351 45.79 1.76 29.42
CA PRO A 351 46.52 1.79 30.69
C PRO A 351 45.68 1.23 31.85
N GLU A 352 46.37 0.80 32.92
CA GLU A 352 45.77 0.33 34.19
C GLU A 352 45.38 1.49 35.12
N GLU A 353 44.85 2.58 34.56
CA GLU A 353 44.51 3.80 35.28
C GLU A 353 43.28 4.49 34.68
N LYS A 354 42.74 5.45 35.43
CA LYS A 354 41.58 6.25 35.06
C LYS A 354 42.00 7.35 34.08
N ILE A 355 41.50 7.29 32.85
CA ILE A 355 41.84 8.22 31.76
C ILE A 355 40.61 8.88 31.14
N ASN A 356 40.79 10.07 30.58
CA ASN A 356 39.80 10.69 29.72
C ASN A 356 40.11 10.30 28.27
N LEU A 357 39.20 9.58 27.62
CA LEU A 357 39.36 9.25 26.20
C LEU A 357 38.97 10.44 25.31
N GLY A 358 39.69 10.59 24.21
CA GLY A 358 39.39 11.49 23.11
C GLY A 358 39.80 10.88 21.78
N ILE A 359 39.55 11.60 20.68
CA ILE A 359 39.88 11.14 19.33
C ILE A 359 40.87 12.09 18.70
N GLN A 360 42.04 11.56 18.30
CA GLN A 360 43.02 12.27 17.49
C GLN A 360 42.74 12.01 16.01
N ILE A 361 42.62 13.05 15.19
CA ILE A 361 42.44 12.94 13.74
C ILE A 361 43.47 13.77 12.96
N SER A 362 43.96 13.20 11.85
CA SER A 362 44.94 13.82 10.95
C SER A 362 44.66 13.47 9.48
N SER A 363 45.28 14.20 8.56
CA SER A 363 45.06 14.09 7.12
C SER A 363 46.36 14.33 6.36
N GLU A 364 46.64 13.52 5.32
CA GLU A 364 47.96 13.52 4.67
C GLU A 364 48.13 14.59 3.57
N ASN A 365 47.11 14.81 2.73
CA ASN A 365 47.23 15.62 1.49
C ASN A 365 46.35 16.89 1.47
N PHE A 366 46.87 17.93 0.82
CA PHE A 366 46.36 19.32 0.87
C PHE A 366 45.47 19.70 -0.31
N VAL A 367 44.56 20.67 -0.09
CA VAL A 367 44.01 21.51 -1.18
C VAL A 367 43.91 23.01 -0.80
N CYS A 368 43.56 23.37 0.45
CA CYS A 368 43.67 24.77 0.94
C CYS A 368 43.81 24.86 2.47
N GLU A 369 44.31 25.99 3.00
CA GLU A 369 44.58 26.19 4.45
C GLU A 369 43.31 26.23 5.33
N SER A 370 42.15 26.54 4.75
CA SER A 370 40.84 26.56 5.42
C SER A 370 39.91 25.42 4.98
N CYS A 371 40.43 24.43 4.23
CA CYS A 371 39.66 23.30 3.73
C CYS A 371 39.63 22.18 4.78
N PHE A 372 38.44 21.69 5.10
CA PHE A 372 38.27 20.40 5.79
C PHE A 372 38.59 19.28 4.81
N THR A 373 39.58 18.44 5.11
CA THR A 373 40.11 17.45 4.15
C THR A 373 39.74 16.01 4.50
N GLY A 374 39.30 15.77 5.75
CA GLY A 374 38.87 14.47 6.23
C GLY A 374 37.79 14.57 7.29
N PHE A 375 36.89 13.59 7.31
CA PHE A 375 35.74 13.54 8.21
C PHE A 375 35.70 12.22 8.97
N PHE A 376 35.29 12.28 10.23
CA PHE A 376 34.65 11.14 10.89
C PHE A 376 33.17 11.48 11.08
N THR A 377 32.29 10.50 10.88
CA THR A 377 30.87 10.74 10.61
C THR A 377 29.96 9.83 11.43
N GLY A 378 29.09 10.43 12.25
CA GLY A 378 28.29 9.71 13.22
C GLY A 378 29.11 8.99 14.30
N PRO A 379 28.47 8.10 15.09
CA PRO A 379 29.03 7.63 16.34
C PRO A 379 30.23 6.71 16.14
N THR A 380 31.25 6.95 16.95
CA THR A 380 32.48 6.13 17.05
C THR A 380 32.44 5.37 18.38
N TYR A 381 32.81 4.09 18.37
CA TYR A 381 32.59 3.20 19.52
C TYR A 381 33.88 2.60 20.08
N LEU A 382 33.88 2.35 21.39
CA LEU A 382 34.65 1.30 22.02
C LEU A 382 33.71 0.11 22.20
N MET A 383 34.01 -1.03 21.60
CA MET A 383 33.32 -2.29 21.89
C MET A 383 34.19 -3.10 22.83
N LEU A 384 33.65 -3.38 24.02
CA LEU A 384 34.26 -4.26 25.00
C LEU A 384 33.52 -5.60 24.90
N TYR A 385 34.30 -6.67 24.86
CA TYR A 385 33.86 -8.06 24.82
C TYR A 385 34.37 -8.75 26.08
N ARG A 386 33.50 -9.56 26.68
CA ARG A 386 33.86 -10.51 27.74
C ARG A 386 33.60 -11.90 27.21
N SER A 387 34.66 -12.68 27.00
CA SER A 387 34.56 -14.14 26.96
C SER A 387 33.97 -14.61 28.31
N ASN A 388 32.86 -15.33 28.27
CA ASN A 388 32.26 -16.00 29.45
C ASN A 388 32.85 -17.39 29.67
#